data_AF-A0A952XR03-F1
#
_entry.id   AF-A0A952XR03-F1
#
_cell.length_a   1.000
_cell.length_b   1.000
_cell.length_c   1.000
_cell.angle_alpha   90.00
_cell.angle_beta   90.00
_cell.angle_gamma   90.00
#
_symmetry.space_group_name_H-M   'P 1'
#
loop_
_entity.id
_entity.type
_entity.pdbx_description
1 polymer ?
#
loop_
_entity_poly.entity_id
_entity_poly.type
_entity_poly.pdbx_seq_one_letter_code
_entity_poly.pdbx_strand_id
1 'polypeptide(L)'
;VRVPGSSGPGDLTDAQVDARRRVGGALDALGGLGSPAGSCVWHVVGLQRSIREWAMRQGWGGRPVRVEQAQGILVAALGVLAGWYGYGNG
;
A
#
# COMPACT_ATOMS: atom_id res chain seq x y z
N VAL A 1 -22.09 32.18 6.39
CA VAL A 1 -22.71 31.22 7.34
C VAL A 1 -22.40 29.81 6.81
N ARG A 2 -21.78 28.91 7.59
CA ARG A 2 -21.65 27.49 7.22
C ARG A 2 -22.85 26.75 7.81
N VAL A 3 -23.58 26.02 6.99
CA VAL A 3 -24.72 25.21 7.44
C VAL A 3 -24.16 23.93 8.08
N PRO A 4 -24.49 23.62 9.34
CA PRO A 4 -24.14 22.33 9.94
C PRO A 4 -24.87 21.22 9.18
N GLY A 5 -24.12 20.28 8.57
CA GLY A 5 -24.69 19.10 7.90
C GLY A 5 -24.58 19.06 6.38
N SER A 6 -24.07 20.10 5.71
CA SER A 6 -23.72 20.01 4.29
C SER A 6 -22.28 19.55 4.13
N SER A 7 -22.05 18.29 3.73
CA SER A 7 -20.74 17.84 3.25
C SER A 7 -20.33 18.71 2.07
N GLY A 8 -19.29 19.51 2.24
CA GLY A 8 -18.78 20.39 1.20
C GLY A 8 -17.98 19.61 0.16
N PRO A 9 -17.72 20.19 -1.02
CA PRO A 9 -16.71 19.67 -1.94
C PRO A 9 -15.36 19.63 -1.20
N GLY A 10 -14.94 18.43 -0.76
CA GLY A 10 -13.73 18.22 0.05
C GLY A 10 -13.94 17.38 1.31
N ASP A 11 -15.19 17.20 1.78
CA ASP A 11 -15.47 16.32 2.91
C ASP A 11 -15.46 14.85 2.47
N LEU A 12 -14.61 14.05 3.11
CA LEU A 12 -14.57 12.60 2.88
C LEU A 12 -15.83 11.95 3.45
N THR A 13 -16.40 11.01 2.71
CA THR A 13 -17.46 10.16 3.24
C THR A 13 -16.89 9.22 4.29
N ASP A 14 -17.74 8.72 5.21
CA ASP A 14 -17.33 7.72 6.20
C ASP A 14 -16.72 6.47 5.53
N ALA A 15 -17.23 6.09 4.37
CA ALA A 15 -16.68 5.00 3.57
C ALA A 15 -15.25 5.29 3.08
N GLN A 16 -14.95 6.53 2.65
CA GLN A 16 -13.60 6.93 2.26
C GLN A 16 -12.65 6.96 3.45
N VAL A 17 -13.12 7.43 4.62
CA VAL A 17 -12.35 7.41 5.86
C VAL A 17 -12.04 5.97 6.29
N ASP A 18 -13.02 5.07 6.23
CA ASP A 18 -12.84 3.66 6.55
C ASP A 18 -11.87 2.97 5.57
N ALA A 19 -12.03 3.20 4.26
CA ALA A 19 -11.10 2.68 3.26
C ALA A 19 -9.66 3.15 3.52
N ARG A 20 -9.47 4.43 3.83
CA ARG A 20 -8.15 4.98 4.18
C ARG A 20 -7.57 4.31 5.43
N ARG A 21 -8.38 4.06 6.45
CA ARG A 21 -7.94 3.35 7.67
C ARG A 21 -7.53 1.91 7.37
N ARG A 22 -8.30 1.17 6.57
CA ARG A 22 -7.98 -0.21 6.19
C ARG A 22 -6.69 -0.30 5.39
N VAL A 23 -6.50 0.60 4.43
CA VAL A 23 -5.25 0.69 3.64
C VAL A 23 -4.08 1.08 4.53
N GLY A 24 -4.27 2.03 5.44
CA GLY A 24 -3.27 2.41 6.44
C GLY A 24 -2.81 1.22 7.28
N GLY A 25 -3.76 0.47 7.87
CA GLY A 25 -3.45 -0.72 8.65
C GLY A 25 -2.71 -1.81 7.87
N ALA A 26 -3.09 -2.03 6.60
CA ALA A 26 -2.38 -2.96 5.73
C ALA A 26 -0.93 -2.53 5.45
N LEU A 27 -0.70 -1.22 5.23
CA LEU A 27 0.66 -0.69 5.05
C LEU A 27 1.47 -0.73 6.35
N ASP A 28 0.85 -0.47 7.50
CA ASP A 28 1.50 -0.56 8.80
C ASP A 28 1.94 -1.99 9.11
N ALA A 29 1.12 -3.00 8.76
CA ALA A 29 1.49 -4.41 8.85
C ALA A 29 2.73 -4.76 7.99
N LEU A 30 2.97 -4.02 6.91
CA LEU A 30 4.15 -4.15 6.06
C LEU A 30 5.37 -3.34 6.56
N GLY A 31 5.26 -2.65 7.69
CA GLY A 31 6.31 -1.77 8.23
C GLY A 31 6.23 -0.33 7.73
N GLY A 32 5.08 0.08 7.18
CA GLY A 32 4.82 1.44 6.70
C GLY A 32 5.33 1.72 5.29
N LEU A 33 4.96 2.87 4.74
CA LEU A 33 5.22 3.26 3.34
C LEU A 33 6.72 3.42 2.98
N GLY A 34 7.57 3.67 3.99
CA GLY A 34 9.02 3.79 3.80
C GLY A 34 9.77 2.45 3.77
N SER A 35 9.12 1.37 4.20
CA SER A 35 9.70 0.03 4.15
C SER A 35 9.78 -0.50 2.71
N PRO A 36 10.66 -1.47 2.42
CA PRO A 36 10.69 -2.14 1.13
C PRO A 36 9.33 -2.76 0.76
N ALA A 37 8.69 -3.44 1.70
CA ALA A 37 7.42 -4.15 1.49
C ALA A 37 6.26 -3.17 1.29
N GLY A 38 6.09 -2.19 2.17
CA GLY A 38 5.03 -1.19 2.09
C GLY A 38 5.15 -0.30 0.85
N SER A 39 6.35 0.17 0.52
CA SER A 39 6.59 0.96 -0.69
C SER A 39 6.30 0.14 -1.96
N CYS A 40 6.75 -1.12 -2.01
CA CYS A 40 6.52 -2.01 -3.14
C CYS A 40 5.02 -2.25 -3.36
N VAL A 41 4.29 -2.67 -2.33
CA VAL A 41 2.85 -2.96 -2.42
C VAL A 41 2.05 -1.71 -2.78
N TRP A 42 2.38 -0.55 -2.20
CA TRP A 42 1.71 0.71 -2.55
C TRP A 42 1.80 1.01 -4.04
N HIS A 43 2.99 0.91 -4.64
CA HIS A 43 3.17 1.23 -6.05
C HIS A 43 2.62 0.14 -6.97
N VAL A 44 2.87 -1.14 -6.66
CA VAL A 44 2.52 -2.24 -7.55
C VAL A 44 1.04 -2.57 -7.47
N VAL A 45 0.50 -2.73 -6.26
CA VAL A 45 -0.91 -3.12 -6.06
C VAL A 45 -1.81 -1.88 -5.99
N GLY A 46 -1.42 -0.88 -5.20
CA GLY A 46 -2.23 0.33 -4.97
C GLY A 46 -2.30 1.24 -6.20
N LEU A 47 -1.16 1.52 -6.84
CA LEU A 47 -1.08 2.37 -8.04
C LEU A 47 -1.05 1.59 -9.36
N GLN A 48 -1.20 0.25 -9.30
CA GLN A 48 -1.18 -0.65 -10.45
C GLN A 48 0.03 -0.51 -11.37
N ARG A 49 1.20 -0.14 -10.81
CA ARG A 49 2.44 -0.08 -11.57
C ARG A 49 3.03 -1.47 -11.75
N SER A 50 3.78 -1.67 -12.84
CA SER A 50 4.50 -2.93 -12.99
C SER A 50 5.62 -3.04 -11.95
N ILE A 51 5.91 -4.26 -11.50
CA ILE A 51 7.02 -4.51 -10.57
C ILE A 51 8.37 -4.04 -11.14
N ARG A 52 8.54 -4.16 -12.46
CA ARG A 52 9.72 -3.69 -13.18
C ARG A 52 9.84 -2.17 -13.14
N GLU A 53 8.73 -1.47 -13.37
CA GLU A 53 8.70 0.00 -13.30
C GLU A 53 9.05 0.48 -11.88
N TRP A 54 8.43 -0.11 -10.84
CA TRP A 54 8.78 0.21 -9.47
C TRP A 54 10.27 -0.06 -9.23
N ALA A 55 10.77 -1.26 -9.54
CA ALA A 55 12.16 -1.66 -9.30
C ALA A 55 13.18 -0.71 -9.96
N MET A 56 12.92 -0.23 -11.18
CA MET A 56 13.86 0.59 -11.94
C MET A 56 13.76 2.09 -11.66
N ARG A 57 12.56 2.62 -11.41
CA ARG A 57 12.33 4.08 -11.32
C ARG A 57 12.16 4.60 -9.90
N GLN A 58 11.60 3.77 -9.01
CA GLN A 58 11.36 4.13 -7.62
C GLN A 58 12.32 3.39 -6.68
N GLY A 59 12.38 2.07 -6.89
CA GLY A 59 12.98 1.08 -6.02
C GLY A 59 12.64 1.33 -4.55
N TRP A 60 13.60 1.06 -3.67
CA TRP A 60 13.47 1.34 -2.26
C TRP A 60 14.36 2.52 -1.87
N GLY A 61 13.79 3.51 -1.18
CA GLY A 61 14.51 4.73 -0.81
C GLY A 61 15.01 5.55 -2.00
N GLY A 62 14.36 5.44 -3.16
CA GLY A 62 14.79 6.11 -4.40
C GLY A 62 15.93 5.41 -5.13
N ARG A 63 16.37 4.23 -4.67
CA ARG A 63 17.46 3.46 -5.30
C ARG A 63 16.91 2.29 -6.08
N PRO A 64 17.30 2.10 -7.35
CA PRO A 64 16.88 0.94 -8.13
C PRO A 64 17.21 -0.37 -7.44
N VAL A 65 16.30 -1.33 -7.57
CA VAL A 65 16.44 -2.69 -7.03
C VAL A 65 16.43 -3.67 -8.20
N ARG A 66 17.18 -4.77 -8.11
CA ARG A 66 17.12 -5.85 -9.09
C ARG A 66 15.69 -6.39 -9.19
N VAL A 67 15.23 -6.74 -10.38
CA VAL A 67 13.84 -7.18 -10.60
C VAL A 67 13.55 -8.47 -9.83
N GLU A 68 14.53 -9.36 -9.72
CA GLU A 68 14.43 -10.62 -8.97
C GLU A 68 14.28 -10.36 -7.46
N GLN A 69 15.03 -9.39 -6.94
CA GLN A 69 14.90 -8.96 -5.55
C GLN A 69 13.55 -8.27 -5.32
N ALA A 70 13.06 -7.46 -6.27
CA ALA A 70 11.74 -6.85 -6.22
C ALA A 70 10.62 -7.91 -6.18
N GLN A 71 10.72 -8.96 -7.00
CA GLN A 71 9.79 -10.10 -6.96
C GLN A 71 9.78 -10.77 -5.59
N GLY A 72 10.96 -11.02 -5.01
CA GLY A 72 11.08 -11.57 -3.65
C GLY A 72 10.42 -10.67 -2.60
N ILE A 73 10.64 -9.36 -2.67
CA ILE A 73 9.98 -8.38 -1.79
C ILE A 73 8.46 -8.45 -1.91
N LEU A 74 7.94 -8.50 -3.15
CA LEU A 74 6.50 -8.56 -3.37
C LEU A 74 5.89 -9.87 -2.83
N VAL A 75 6.50 -11.02 -3.09
CA VAL A 75 6.01 -12.31 -2.59
C VAL A 75 6.02 -12.34 -1.06
N ALA A 76 7.10 -11.88 -0.43
CA ALA A 76 7.18 -11.81 1.03
C ALA A 76 6.12 -10.87 1.62
N ALA A 77 5.92 -9.69 1.01
CA ALA A 77 4.90 -8.73 1.43
C ALA A 77 3.47 -9.29 1.30
N LEU A 78 3.18 -10.00 0.21
CA LEU A 78 1.89 -10.69 0.03
C LEU A 78 1.69 -11.79 1.08
N GLY A 79 2.75 -12.50 1.47
CA GLY A 79 2.71 -13.45 2.58
C GLY A 79 2.37 -12.80 3.92
N VAL A 80 2.95 -11.63 4.21
CA VAL A 80 2.62 -10.84 5.41
C VAL A 80 1.15 -10.41 5.39
N LEU A 81 0.65 -9.90 4.26
CA LEU A 81 -0.75 -9.52 4.14
C LEU A 81 -1.68 -10.72 4.26
N ALA A 82 -1.32 -11.86 3.69
CA ALA A 82 -2.09 -13.09 3.84
C ALA A 82 -2.20 -13.48 5.32
N GLY A 83 -1.10 -13.42 6.08
CA GLY A 83 -1.14 -13.62 7.53
C GLY A 83 -2.01 -12.59 8.26
N TRP A 84 -1.86 -11.31 7.92
CA TRP A 84 -2.60 -10.21 8.56
C TRP A 84 -4.11 -10.28 8.34
N TYR A 85 -4.54 -10.70 7.14
CA TYR A 85 -5.95 -10.90 6.80
C TYR A 85 -6.49 -12.29 7.17
N GLY A 86 -5.66 -13.19 7.68
CA GLY A 86 -6.07 -14.55 8.06
C GLY A 86 -6.19 -15.54 6.89
N TYR A 87 -5.59 -15.26 5.73
CA TYR A 87 -5.51 -16.16 4.57
C TYR A 87 -4.36 -17.18 4.63
N GLY A 88 -3.50 -17.12 5.65
CA GLY A 88 -2.29 -17.95 5.76
C GLY A 88 -2.48 -19.42 6.20
N ASN A 89 -3.72 -19.86 6.46
CA ASN A 89 -4.03 -21.25 6.82
C ASN A 89 -4.66 -21.96 5.61
N GLY A 90 -3.82 -22.62 4.82
CA GLY A 90 -4.19 -23.53 3.73
C GLY A 90 -3.15 -24.64 3.61
#